data_AF-A0A6V8PQV2-F1
#
_entry.id   AF-A0A6V8PQV2-F1
#
_cell.length_a   1.000
_cell.length_b   1.000
_cell.length_c   1.000
_cell.angle_alpha   90.00
_cell.angle_beta   90.00
_cell.angle_gamma   90.00
#
_symmetry.space_group_name_H-M   'P 1'
#
loop_
_entity.id
_entity.type
_entity.pdbx_description
1 polymer ?
#
loop_
_entity_poly.entity_id
_entity_poly.type
_entity_poly.pdbx_seq_one_letter_code
_entity_poly.pdbx_strand_id
1 'polypeptide(L)'
;MGKYENLLKEIEEITYTDNLKDYHDFVYWFIEVSFGIGKEQILNSICDGTHDKWVDAVIIDDIERKVTVIQSKFEHRGNKVQIAESEIKLFTTVKNYFES
;
A
#
# COMPACT_ATOMS: atom_id res chain seq x y z
N MET A 1 -16.61 -10.04 -17.53
CA MET A 1 -15.32 -9.67 -16.94
C MET A 1 -15.48 -9.68 -15.43
N GLY A 2 -14.66 -10.44 -14.72
CA GLY A 2 -14.76 -10.63 -13.27
C GLY A 2 -14.27 -9.40 -12.50
N LYS A 3 -14.74 -9.22 -11.26
CA LYS A 3 -14.35 -8.08 -10.39
C LYS A 3 -12.83 -7.96 -10.22
N TYR A 4 -12.12 -9.09 -10.16
CA TYR A 4 -10.66 -9.12 -10.04
C TYR A 4 -9.93 -8.68 -11.32
N GLU A 5 -10.47 -9.03 -12.49
CA GLU A 5 -9.89 -8.61 -13.78
C GLU A 5 -10.01 -7.10 -13.99
N ASN A 6 -11.08 -6.48 -13.46
CA ASN A 6 -11.24 -5.02 -13.50
C ASN A 6 -10.21 -4.33 -12.60
N LEU A 7 -10.02 -4.83 -11.37
CA LEU A 7 -8.98 -4.35 -10.46
C LEU A 7 -7.59 -4.38 -11.10
N LEU A 8 -7.23 -5.50 -11.75
CA LEU A 8 -5.93 -5.62 -12.41
C LEU A 8 -5.73 -4.57 -13.50
N LYS A 9 -6.77 -4.27 -14.29
CA LYS A 9 -6.68 -3.21 -15.30
C LYS A 9 -6.46 -1.83 -14.68
N GLU A 10 -7.18 -1.51 -13.61
CA GLU A 10 -7.02 -0.23 -12.91
C GLU A 10 -5.59 -0.07 -12.37
N ILE A 11 -5.01 -1.13 -11.81
CA ILE A 11 -3.62 -1.17 -11.34
C ILE A 11 -2.63 -1.00 -12.50
N GLU A 12 -2.82 -1.74 -13.61
CA GLU A 12 -1.95 -1.65 -14.80
C GLU A 12 -1.95 -0.23 -15.42
N GLU A 13 -3.11 0.44 -15.42
CA GLU A 13 -3.24 1.82 -15.91
C GLU A 13 -2.45 2.84 -15.06
N ILE A 14 -2.43 2.66 -13.74
CA ILE A 14 -1.62 3.47 -12.80
C ILE A 14 -0.13 3.32 -13.09
N THR A 15 0.36 2.08 -13.24
CA THR A 15 1.78 1.79 -13.54
C THR A 15 2.26 2.51 -14.79
N TYR A 16 1.43 2.52 -15.84
CA TYR A 16 1.75 3.20 -17.09
C TYR A 16 1.77 4.73 -16.97
N THR A 17 0.87 5.30 -16.17
CA THR A 17 0.67 6.75 -16.09
C THR A 17 1.67 7.44 -15.15
N ASP A 18 2.05 6.75 -14.07
CA ASP A 18 2.82 7.34 -12.97
C ASP A 18 4.26 6.81 -12.85
N ASN A 19 4.66 5.89 -13.74
CA ASN A 19 6.01 5.32 -13.81
C ASN A 19 6.48 4.73 -12.46
N LEU A 20 5.54 4.12 -11.74
CA LEU A 20 5.77 3.45 -10.47
C LEU A 20 6.37 2.05 -10.69
N LYS A 21 7.12 1.54 -9.72
CA LYS A 21 7.56 0.12 -9.72
C LYS A 21 6.35 -0.78 -9.45
N ASP A 22 6.29 -1.95 -10.11
CA ASP A 22 5.23 -2.99 -10.10
C ASP A 22 4.58 -3.41 -8.75
N TYR A 23 5.05 -2.97 -7.59
CA TYR A 23 4.41 -3.27 -6.31
C TYR A 23 3.79 -2.04 -5.63
N HIS A 24 4.11 -0.84 -6.10
CA HIS A 24 3.58 0.41 -5.58
C HIS A 24 2.23 0.79 -6.22
N ASP A 25 1.91 0.21 -7.36
CA ASP A 25 0.68 0.41 -8.13
C ASP A 25 -0.57 -0.05 -7.38
N PHE A 26 -0.52 -1.24 -6.74
CA PHE A 26 -1.60 -1.70 -5.87
C PHE A 26 -1.76 -0.80 -4.64
N VAL A 27 -0.64 -0.39 -4.01
CA VAL A 27 -0.68 0.50 -2.84
C VAL A 27 -1.26 1.85 -3.23
N TYR A 28 -0.84 2.39 -4.36
CA TYR A 28 -1.39 3.61 -4.93
C TYR A 28 -2.91 3.49 -5.14
N TRP A 29 -3.35 2.46 -5.87
CA TRP A 29 -4.76 2.19 -6.13
C TRP A 29 -5.57 2.09 -4.83
N PHE A 30 -5.05 1.34 -3.86
CA PHE A 30 -5.71 1.15 -2.57
C PHE A 30 -5.87 2.47 -1.82
N ILE A 31 -4.83 3.31 -1.81
CA ILE A 31 -4.86 4.59 -1.11
C ILE A 31 -5.84 5.55 -1.80
N GLU A 32 -5.80 5.63 -3.13
CA GLU A 32 -6.71 6.48 -3.91
C GLU A 32 -8.17 6.13 -3.63
N VAL A 33 -8.52 4.85 -3.72
CA VAL A 33 -9.89 4.38 -3.52
C VAL A 33 -10.34 4.46 -2.06
N SER A 34 -9.45 4.25 -1.10
CA SER A 34 -9.81 4.19 0.34
C SER A 34 -9.80 5.55 1.04
N PHE A 35 -8.92 6.47 0.63
CA PHE A 35 -8.72 7.76 1.31
C PHE A 35 -9.10 8.95 0.45
N GLY A 36 -9.23 8.78 -0.88
CA GLY A 36 -9.63 9.86 -1.78
C GLY A 36 -8.66 11.04 -1.81
N ILE A 37 -7.37 10.79 -1.52
CA ILE A 37 -6.34 11.82 -1.50
C ILE A 37 -5.68 11.99 -2.87
N GLY A 38 -5.09 13.16 -3.14
CA GLY A 38 -4.54 13.47 -4.45
C GLY A 38 -3.24 12.74 -4.76
N LYS A 39 -2.97 12.51 -6.05
CA LYS A 39 -1.77 11.82 -6.57
C LYS A 39 -0.48 12.17 -5.83
N GLU A 40 -0.12 13.46 -5.72
CA GLU A 40 1.12 13.88 -5.06
C GLU A 40 1.18 13.45 -3.59
N GLN A 41 0.04 13.44 -2.87
CA GLN A 41 -0.01 12.96 -1.49
C GLN A 41 0.17 11.45 -1.42
N ILE A 42 -0.41 10.70 -2.38
CA ILE A 42 -0.22 9.25 -2.49
C ILE A 42 1.26 8.94 -2.73
N LEU A 43 1.88 9.58 -3.71
CA LEU A 43 3.29 9.37 -4.05
C LEU A 43 4.21 9.68 -2.87
N ASN A 44 3.96 10.76 -2.14
CA ASN A 44 4.73 11.12 -0.95
C ASN A 44 4.45 10.21 0.26
N SER A 45 3.35 9.45 0.25
CA SER A 45 3.04 8.50 1.32
C SER A 45 3.76 7.17 1.15
N ILE A 46 4.16 6.81 -0.08
CA ILE A 46 4.78 5.53 -0.42
C ILE A 46 6.23 5.50 0.08
N CYS A 47 6.61 4.40 0.72
CA CYS A 47 7.96 4.15 1.21
C CYS A 47 8.71 3.26 0.21
N ASP A 48 9.85 3.71 -0.32
CA ASP A 48 10.60 3.00 -1.37
C ASP A 48 12.08 2.73 -1.02
N GLY A 49 12.44 2.87 0.27
CA GLY A 49 13.80 2.75 0.76
C GLY A 49 14.17 1.35 1.29
N THR A 50 15.43 0.95 1.17
CA THR A 50 16.00 -0.33 1.67
C THR A 50 15.90 -0.54 3.20
N HIS A 51 15.38 0.42 3.95
CA HIS A 51 15.23 0.41 5.41
C HIS A 51 13.80 0.80 5.85
N ASP A 52 12.82 0.59 4.98
CA ASP A 52 11.39 0.88 5.18
C ASP A 52 10.70 0.03 6.28
N LYS A 53 11.43 -0.91 6.91
CA LYS A 53 10.94 -1.74 8.03
C LYS A 53 9.60 -2.42 7.71
N TRP A 54 9.41 -2.87 6.47
CA TRP A 54 8.19 -3.54 6.01
C TRP A 54 6.95 -2.64 5.92
N VAL A 55 7.13 -1.32 5.87
CA VAL A 55 6.05 -0.35 5.65
C VAL A 55 6.05 0.06 4.18
N ASP A 56 4.90 -0.12 3.51
CA ASP A 56 4.76 0.26 2.10
C ASP A 56 4.27 1.70 1.94
N ALA A 57 3.46 2.20 2.89
CA ALA A 57 3.04 3.60 2.92
C ALA A 57 2.66 4.11 4.32
N VAL A 58 2.77 5.43 4.51
CA VAL A 58 2.34 6.14 5.71
C VAL A 58 1.49 7.35 5.33
N ILE A 59 0.26 7.38 5.83
CA ILE A 59 -0.66 8.51 5.66
C ILE A 59 -0.80 9.22 7.00
N ILE A 60 -0.60 10.54 7.00
CA ILE A 60 -0.80 11.41 8.16
C ILE A 60 -2.05 12.25 7.90
N ASP A 61 -3.06 12.07 8.76
CA ASP A 61 -4.27 12.87 8.78
C ASP A 61 -4.20 13.85 9.96
N ASP A 62 -3.90 15.11 9.67
CA ASP A 62 -3.72 16.15 10.69
C ASP A 62 -5.05 16.61 11.30
N ILE A 63 -6.17 16.42 10.60
CA ILE A 63 -7.51 16.82 11.08
C ILE A 63 -7.96 15.83 12.15
N GLU A 64 -7.91 14.54 11.82
CA GLU A 64 -8.28 13.46 12.74
C GLU A 64 -7.14 13.09 13.71
N ARG A 65 -5.96 13.72 13.56
CA ARG A 65 -4.73 13.45 14.31
C ARG A 65 -4.38 11.95 14.31
N LYS A 66 -4.42 11.34 13.13
CA LYS A 66 -4.28 9.90 12.93
C LYS A 66 -3.14 9.59 11.97
N VAL A 67 -2.28 8.66 12.35
CA VAL A 67 -1.28 8.07 11.45
C VAL A 67 -1.78 6.69 11.03
N THR A 68 -1.84 6.46 9.72
CA THR A 68 -2.18 5.17 9.13
C THR A 68 -0.95 4.58 8.48
N VAL A 69 -0.56 3.39 8.92
CA VAL A 69 0.58 2.64 8.38
C VAL A 69 0.04 1.48 7.56
N ILE A 70 0.51 1.35 6.33
CA ILE A 70 0.03 0.36 5.37
C ILE A 70 1.19 -0.58 5.03
N GLN A 71 0.91 -1.88 5.14
CA GLN A 71 1.68 -2.94 4.53
C GLN A 71 0.73 -3.75 3.65
N SER A 72 1.20 -4.07 2.45
CA SER A 72 0.46 -4.77 1.43
C SER A 72 1.20 -6.05 1.03
N LYS A 73 0.45 -7.00 0.51
CA LYS A 73 0.98 -8.17 -0.17
C LYS A 73 0.04 -8.51 -1.31
N PHE A 74 0.38 -8.04 -2.50
CA PHE A 74 -0.46 -8.19 -3.68
C PHE A 74 0.18 -9.17 -4.67
N GLU A 75 -0.65 -9.98 -5.33
CA GLU A 75 -0.22 -10.91 -6.36
C GLU A 75 -1.10 -10.75 -7.59
N HIS A 76 -0.47 -10.45 -8.73
CA HIS A 76 -1.12 -10.20 -10.03
C HIS A 76 -1.82 -11.44 -10.64
N ARG A 77 -1.51 -12.65 -10.16
CA ARG A 77 -1.99 -13.91 -10.76
C ARG A 77 -3.23 -14.50 -10.10
N GLY A 78 -3.78 -13.83 -9.09
CA GLY A 78 -5.01 -14.22 -8.41
C GLY A 78 -4.88 -15.49 -7.56
N ASN A 79 -5.20 -15.37 -6.28
CA ASN A 79 -5.50 -16.46 -5.34
C ASN A 79 -4.37 -17.43 -4.94
N LYS A 80 -3.10 -17.02 -4.85
CA LYS A 80 -2.06 -17.90 -4.25
C LYS A 80 -1.36 -17.35 -3.03
N VAL A 81 -1.42 -16.05 -2.77
CA VAL A 81 -0.82 -15.48 -1.56
C VAL A 81 -1.86 -15.32 -0.45
N GLN A 82 -1.82 -16.23 0.53
CA GLN A 82 -2.31 -15.94 1.87
C GLN A 82 -1.19 -15.24 2.65
N ILE A 83 -1.49 -14.13 3.32
CA ILE A 83 -0.56 -13.52 4.27
C ILE A 83 -0.40 -14.52 5.42
N ALA A 84 0.82 -14.98 5.67
CA ALA A 84 1.06 -15.92 6.76
C ALA A 84 0.85 -15.21 8.11
N GLU A 85 0.36 -15.94 9.11
CA GLU A 85 0.16 -15.38 10.47
C GLU A 85 1.45 -14.78 11.05
N SER A 86 2.61 -15.34 10.72
CA SER A 86 3.92 -14.81 11.09
C SER A 86 4.20 -13.43 10.49
N GLU A 87 3.75 -13.17 9.26
CA GLU A 87 3.90 -11.87 8.59
C GLU A 87 2.99 -10.83 9.26
N ILE A 88 1.77 -11.20 9.63
CA ILE A 88 0.85 -10.34 10.40
C ILE A 88 1.46 -9.99 11.77
N LYS A 89 1.99 -11.00 12.48
CA LYS A 89 2.66 -10.79 13.78
C LYS A 89 3.93 -9.94 13.66
N LEU A 90 4.64 -10.03 12.54
CA LEU A 90 5.78 -9.15 12.29
C LEU A 90 5.30 -7.71 12.10
N PHE A 91 4.23 -7.50 11.34
CA PHE A 91 3.67 -6.17 11.13
C PHE A 91 3.22 -5.48 12.42
N THR A 92 2.64 -6.22 13.37
CA THR A 92 2.25 -5.61 14.66
C THR A 92 3.44 -5.07 15.46
N THR A 93 4.66 -5.53 15.20
CA THR A 93 5.88 -4.99 15.83
C THR A 93 6.20 -3.57 15.38
N VAL A 94 5.67 -3.12 14.24
CA VAL A 94 5.82 -1.73 13.75
C VAL A 94 5.31 -0.73 14.80
N LYS A 95 4.29 -1.10 15.59
CA LYS A 95 3.81 -0.25 16.70
C LYS A 95 4.93 0.13 17.67
N ASN A 96 5.86 -0.79 17.96
CA ASN A 96 6.94 -0.55 18.90
C ASN A 96 7.88 0.57 18.43
N TYR A 97 8.00 0.79 17.13
CA TYR A 97 8.80 1.88 16.57
C TYR A 97 8.21 3.27 16.89
N PHE A 98 6.89 3.36 17.04
CA PHE A 98 6.20 4.60 17.39
C PHE A 98 6.08 4.83 18.90
N GLU A 99 6.42 3.82 19.71
CA GLU A 99 6.43 3.91 21.18
C GLU A 99 7.81 4.26 21.76
N SER A 100 8.88 4.23 20.95
CA SER A 100 10.27 4.56 21.31
C SER A 100 10.62 6.02 21.03
#